data_AF-A0A953W427-F1
#
_entry.id   AF-A0A953W427-F1
#
_cell.length_a   1.000
_cell.length_b   1.000
_cell.length_c   1.000
_cell.angle_alpha   90.00
_cell.angle_beta   90.00
_cell.angle_gamma   90.00
#
_symmetry.space_group_name_H-M   'P 1'
#
loop_
_entity.id
_entity.type
_entity.pdbx_description
1 polymer ?
#
loop_
_entity_poly.entity_id
_entity_poly.type
_entity_poly.pdbx_seq_one_letter_code
_entity_poly.pdbx_strand_id
1 'polypeptide(L)'
;MAQSSAHGNMDIQDQKATFHGFLMASVWSGGLIAQLVALLTLAFAIGDGWWPGLAAFVAIGAALGLAFRLSGVYWAVQVALWVLLGIGGVISMAMAG
;
A
#
# COMPACT_ATOMS: atom_id res chain seq x y z
N MET A 1 -1.62 25.33 46.45
CA MET A 1 -1.90 25.71 45.05
C MET A 1 -0.67 25.36 44.22
N ALA A 2 -0.62 24.19 43.58
CA ALA A 2 0.61 23.75 42.88
C ALA A 2 0.35 22.72 41.76
N GLN A 3 -0.80 22.78 41.08
CA GLN A 3 -1.12 21.83 40.00
C GLN A 3 -1.37 22.50 38.64
N SER A 4 -1.46 23.83 38.57
CA SER A 4 -1.61 24.56 37.29
C SER A 4 -0.32 24.64 36.47
N SER A 5 0.84 24.34 37.06
CA SER A 5 2.15 24.45 36.40
C SER A 5 2.63 23.16 35.71
N ALA A 6 1.85 22.08 35.77
CA ALA A 6 2.19 20.78 35.15
C ALA A 6 1.49 20.53 33.80
N HIS A 7 0.64 21.46 33.36
CA HIS A 7 -0.10 21.35 32.11
C HIS A 7 0.85 21.50 30.90
N GLY A 8 0.82 20.55 29.96
CA GLY A 8 1.61 20.60 28.72
C GLY A 8 3.04 20.03 28.81
N ASN A 9 3.52 19.67 30.00
CA ASN A 9 4.85 19.07 30.20
C ASN A 9 4.83 17.53 30.24
N MET A 10 3.68 16.91 29.92
CA MET A 10 3.58 15.45 29.79
C MET A 10 4.41 15.01 28.59
N ASP A 11 5.28 14.03 28.77
CA ASP A 11 5.95 13.40 27.64
C ASP A 11 4.92 12.68 26.77
N ILE A 12 4.99 12.95 25.47
CA ILE A 12 4.06 12.41 24.47
C ILE A 12 4.76 11.60 23.37
N GLN A 13 6.00 11.13 23.60
CA GLN A 13 6.72 10.33 22.60
C GLN A 13 5.90 9.12 22.14
N ASP A 14 5.29 8.37 23.07
CA ASP A 14 4.52 7.16 22.75
C ASP A 14 3.26 7.47 21.92
N GLN A 15 2.56 8.57 22.23
CA GLN A 15 1.39 9.02 21.49
C GLN A 15 1.78 9.46 20.08
N LYS A 16 2.92 10.16 19.93
CA LYS A 16 3.47 10.53 18.61
C LYS A 16 3.85 9.29 17.80
N ALA A 17 4.52 8.32 18.41
CA ALA A 17 4.90 7.07 17.76
C ALA A 17 3.66 6.26 17.32
N THR A 18 2.67 6.15 18.20
CA THR A 18 1.40 5.47 17.90
C THR A 18 0.67 6.15 16.75
N PHE A 19 0.55 7.47 16.78
CA PHE A 19 -0.12 8.22 15.71
C PHE A 19 0.63 8.09 14.38
N HIS A 20 1.97 8.13 14.40
CA HIS A 20 2.78 7.87 13.21
C HIS A 20 2.54 6.46 12.66
N GLY A 21 2.51 5.43 13.52
CA GLY A 21 2.19 4.06 13.13
C GLY A 21 0.80 3.93 12.51
N PHE A 22 -0.21 4.58 13.10
CA PHE A 22 -1.58 4.63 12.56
C PHE A 22 -1.63 5.24 11.16
N LEU A 23 -0.94 6.37 10.94
CA LEU A 23 -0.87 7.00 9.62
C LEU A 23 -0.19 6.10 8.59
N MET A 24 0.91 5.44 8.96
CA MET A 24 1.61 4.52 8.06
C MET A 24 0.75 3.31 7.71
N ALA A 25 0.08 2.70 8.70
CA ALA A 25 -0.83 1.59 8.46
C ALA A 25 -2.00 2.00 7.54
N SER A 26 -2.51 3.21 7.70
CA SER A 26 -3.59 3.76 6.86
C SER A 26 -3.14 3.98 5.42
N VAL A 27 -1.96 4.56 5.21
CA VAL A 27 -1.39 4.76 3.86
C VAL A 27 -1.14 3.42 3.17
N TRP A 28 -0.57 2.45 3.88
CA TRP A 28 -0.34 1.10 3.34
C TRP A 28 -1.64 0.40 2.96
N SER A 29 -2.60 0.36 3.89
CA SER A 29 -3.86 -0.35 3.69
C SER A 29 -4.70 0.32 2.60
N GLY A 30 -4.83 1.65 2.65
CA GLY A 30 -5.55 2.42 1.63
C GLY A 30 -4.91 2.25 0.25
N GLY A 31 -3.57 2.25 0.17
CA GLY A 31 -2.85 2.02 -1.06
C GLY A 31 -3.05 0.62 -1.64
N LEU A 32 -3.02 -0.41 -0.80
CA LEU A 32 -3.31 -1.79 -1.22
C LEU A 32 -4.75 -1.96 -1.69
N ILE A 33 -5.72 -1.32 -1.02
CA ILE A 33 -7.12 -1.32 -1.46
C ILE A 33 -7.25 -0.68 -2.85
N ALA A 34 -6.63 0.49 -3.06
CA ALA A 34 -6.70 1.17 -4.36
C ALA A 34 -6.06 0.32 -5.48
N GLN A 35 -4.89 -0.28 -5.22
CA GLN A 35 -4.22 -1.19 -6.14
C GLN A 35 -5.08 -2.42 -6.45
N LEU A 36 -5.69 -3.04 -5.44
CA LEU A 36 -6.56 -4.21 -5.60
C LEU A 36 -7.79 -3.89 -6.44
N VAL A 37 -8.47 -2.78 -6.14
CA VAL A 37 -9.64 -2.33 -6.90
C VAL A 37 -9.28 -2.10 -8.36
N ALA A 38 -8.15 -1.44 -8.64
CA ALA A 38 -7.70 -1.22 -10.02
C ALA A 38 -7.41 -2.53 -10.76
N LEU A 39 -6.67 -3.45 -10.13
CA LEU A 39 -6.36 -4.77 -10.69
C LEU A 39 -7.64 -5.53 -11.03
N LEU A 40 -8.57 -5.65 -10.08
CA LEU A 40 -9.81 -6.41 -10.27
C LEU A 40 -10.72 -5.76 -11.30
N THR A 41 -10.76 -4.43 -11.33
CA THR A 41 -11.56 -3.68 -12.30
C THR A 41 -11.07 -3.94 -13.72
N LEU A 42 -9.78 -3.73 -13.98
CA LEU A 42 -9.23 -3.90 -15.33
C LEU A 42 -9.23 -5.37 -15.75
N ALA A 43 -8.78 -6.28 -14.86
CA ALA A 43 -8.63 -7.68 -15.22
C ALA A 43 -9.96 -8.42 -15.40
N PHE A 44 -10.96 -8.12 -14.57
CA PHE A 44 -12.22 -8.87 -14.54
C PHE A 44 -13.45 -8.06 -14.89
N ALA A 45 -13.63 -6.88 -14.30
CA ALA A 45 -14.86 -6.11 -14.51
C ALA A 45 -14.95 -5.52 -15.93
N ILE A 46 -13.84 -5.03 -16.46
CA ILE A 46 -13.70 -4.57 -17.85
C ILE A 46 -13.32 -5.73 -18.77
N GLY A 47 -12.48 -6.65 -18.28
CA GLY A 47 -12.05 -7.81 -19.06
C GLY A 47 -10.84 -7.55 -19.95
N ASP A 48 -10.05 -6.50 -19.67
CA ASP A 48 -8.80 -6.19 -20.38
C ASP A 48 -7.67 -7.20 -20.10
N GLY A 49 -7.92 -8.14 -19.18
CA GLY A 49 -6.99 -9.19 -18.81
C GLY A 49 -5.98 -8.76 -17.74
N TRP A 50 -5.11 -9.70 -17.37
CA TRP A 50 -4.22 -9.54 -16.22
C TRP A 50 -3.11 -8.51 -16.43
N TRP A 51 -2.65 -8.30 -17.66
CA TRP A 51 -1.53 -7.40 -17.96
C TRP A 51 -1.85 -5.93 -17.67
N PRO A 52 -2.96 -5.36 -18.20
CA PRO A 52 -3.37 -3.99 -17.86
C PRO A 52 -3.66 -3.81 -16.37
N GLY A 53 -4.28 -4.81 -15.73
CA GLY A 53 -4.50 -4.81 -14.29
C GLY A 53 -3.20 -4.76 -13.48
N LEU A 54 -2.20 -5.56 -13.85
CA LEU A 54 -0.88 -5.54 -13.22
C LEU A 54 -0.17 -4.19 -13.45
N ALA A 55 -0.24 -3.63 -14.65
CA ALA A 55 0.37 -2.34 -14.95
C ALA A 55 -0.21 -1.22 -14.08
N ALA A 56 -1.54 -1.18 -13.91
CA ALA A 56 -2.19 -0.22 -13.03
C ALA A 56 -1.83 -0.45 -11.55
N PHE A 57 -1.78 -1.71 -11.11
CA PHE A 57 -1.36 -2.08 -9.75
C PHE A 57 0.05 -1.54 -9.45
N VAL A 58 1.01 -1.77 -10.36
CA VAL A 58 2.39 -1.27 -10.25
C VAL A 58 2.42 0.26 -10.23
N ALA A 59 1.70 0.91 -11.15
CA ALA A 59 1.70 2.37 -11.27
C ALA A 59 1.18 3.06 -10.00
N ILE A 60 0.07 2.58 -9.44
CA ILE A 60 -0.52 3.13 -8.21
C ILE A 60 0.43 2.91 -7.03
N GLY A 61 0.98 1.70 -6.89
CA GLY A 61 1.94 1.38 -5.83
C GLY A 61 3.20 2.24 -5.89
N ALA A 62 3.78 2.40 -7.09
CA ALA A 62 4.95 3.26 -7.29
C ALA A 62 4.63 4.73 -7.00
N ALA A 63 3.48 5.23 -7.47
CA ALA A 63 3.05 6.60 -7.22
C ALA A 63 2.90 6.88 -5.72
N LEU A 64 2.27 5.97 -4.96
CA LEU A 64 2.14 6.09 -3.51
C LEU A 64 3.49 6.00 -2.78
N GLY A 65 4.32 5.04 -3.15
CA GLY A 65 5.66 4.88 -2.58
C GLY A 65 6.52 6.13 -2.72
N LEU A 66 6.45 6.78 -3.89
CA LEU A 66 7.17 8.02 -4.17
C LEU A 66 6.52 9.24 -3.49
N ALA A 67 5.20 9.40 -3.58
CA ALA A 67 4.48 10.54 -3.02
C ALA A 67 4.63 10.63 -1.49
N PHE A 68 4.58 9.50 -0.80
CA PHE A 68 4.71 9.43 0.66
C PHE A 68 6.12 9.08 1.13
N ARG A 69 7.09 8.92 0.21
CA ARG A 69 8.50 8.58 0.50
C ARG A 69 8.63 7.38 1.44
N LEU A 70 7.94 6.29 1.09
CA LEU A 70 7.83 5.11 1.94
C LEU A 70 9.16 4.34 2.03
N SER A 71 9.32 3.59 3.14
CA SER A 71 10.56 2.92 3.51
C SER A 71 10.96 1.80 2.54
N GLY A 72 12.20 1.33 2.62
CA GLY A 72 12.68 0.20 1.81
C GLY A 72 11.86 -1.09 2.00
N VAL A 73 11.25 -1.30 3.18
CA VAL A 73 10.36 -2.43 3.45
C VAL A 73 9.10 -2.36 2.58
N TYR A 74 8.53 -1.17 2.39
CA TYR A 74 7.41 -0.97 1.47
C TYR A 74 7.77 -1.42 0.05
N TRP A 75 8.91 -0.96 -0.46
CA TRP A 75 9.38 -1.31 -1.80
C TRP A 75 9.66 -2.80 -1.95
N ALA A 76 10.25 -3.44 -0.94
CA ALA A 76 10.46 -4.90 -0.95
C ALA A 76 9.12 -5.66 -1.06
N VAL A 77 8.11 -5.25 -0.29
CA VAL A 77 6.76 -5.86 -0.35
C VAL A 77 6.12 -5.62 -1.71
N GLN A 78 6.20 -4.39 -2.26
CA GLN A 78 5.65 -4.07 -3.57
C GLN A 78 6.28 -4.93 -4.67
N VAL A 79 7.61 -5.04 -4.72
CA VAL A 79 8.30 -5.88 -5.70
C VAL A 79 7.88 -7.35 -5.55
N ALA A 80 7.78 -7.86 -4.33
CA ALA A 80 7.30 -9.22 -4.09
C ALA A 80 5.88 -9.43 -4.64
N LEU A 81 4.96 -8.49 -4.39
CA LEU A 81 3.60 -8.54 -4.93
C LEU A 81 3.59 -8.49 -6.46
N TRP A 82 4.40 -7.64 -7.08
CA TRP A 82 4.47 -7.52 -8.54
C TRP A 82 4.97 -8.81 -9.19
N VAL A 83 6.01 -9.42 -8.61
CA VAL A 83 6.54 -10.71 -9.08
C VAL A 83 5.50 -11.81 -8.93
N LEU A 84 4.84 -11.91 -7.77
CA LEU A 84 3.82 -12.93 -7.52
C LEU A 84 2.62 -12.79 -8.47
N LEU A 85 2.12 -11.58 -8.67
CA LEU A 85 1.03 -11.31 -9.60
C LEU A 85 1.44 -11.55 -11.06
N GLY A 86 2.67 -11.18 -11.43
CA GLY A 86 3.23 -11.47 -12.75
C GLY A 86 3.30 -12.97 -13.05
N ILE A 87 3.81 -13.76 -12.09
CA ILE A 87 3.83 -15.22 -12.20
C ILE A 87 2.41 -15.78 -12.27
N GLY A 88 1.50 -15.32 -11.41
CA GLY A 88 0.09 -15.76 -11.44
C GLY A 88 -0.59 -15.46 -12.76
N GLY A 89 -0.34 -14.29 -13.34
CA GLY A 89 -0.82 -13.90 -14.67
C GLY A 89 -0.31 -14.82 -15.79
N VAL A 90 0.99 -15.11 -15.80
CA VAL A 90 1.60 -16.05 -16.76
C VAL A 90 1.00 -17.45 -16.64
N ILE A 91 0.81 -17.96 -15.41
CA ILE A 91 0.19 -19.27 -15.19
C ILE A 91 -1.25 -19.27 -15.71
N SER A 92 -2.02 -18.20 -15.47
CA SER A 92 -3.40 -18.10 -15.96
C SER A 92 -3.50 -18.18 -17.49
N MET A 93 -2.55 -17.56 -18.20
CA MET A 93 -2.44 -17.66 -19.66
C MET A 93 -2.11 -19.09 -20.11
N ALA A 94 -1.18 -19.77 -19.43
CA ALA A 94 -0.78 -21.14 -19.77
C ALA A 94 -1.90 -22.17 -19.54
N MET A 95 -2.87 -21.89 -18.67
CA MET A 95 -4.05 -22.74 -18.45
C MET A 95 -5.23 -22.43 -19.39
N ALA A 96 -5.23 -21.25 -20.03
CA ALA A 96 -6.32 -20.80 -20.89
C ALA A 96 -6.11 -21.13 -22.38
N GLY A 97 -4.89 -21.49 -22.78
CA GLY A 97 -4.55 -22.01 -24.10
C GLY A 97 -4.55 -23.53 -24.14
#